data_AF-A0AAE3YJM0-F1
#
_entry.id   AF-A0AAE3YJM0-F1
#
_cell.length_a   1.000
_cell.length_b   1.000
_cell.length_c   1.000
_cell.angle_alpha   90.00
_cell.angle_beta   90.00
_cell.angle_gamma   90.00
#
_symmetry.space_group_name_H-M   'P 1'
#
loop_
_entity.id
_entity.type
_entity.pdbx_description
1 polymer ?
#
loop_
_entity_poly.entity_id
_entity_poly.type
_entity_poly.pdbx_seq_one_letter_code
_entity_poly.pdbx_strand_id
1 'polypeptide(L)'
;MPRWTDKVRYSLATRNRKIVAAVATVAVFGGIIAVTQVSNAATNRRNFPNRGQACQAAPQPQVSSTTYPRNGRGSFIDENGRRQNVGDGQASEQEINEARQRNRRNRGCTPASPPAATPSSTTGNNNGGGNNNGGGNNNGGGNNNGGGNNGGGQNPGAGEGTVREDTNGLAILGDDCGESQLQPHTGFQEGNRCVDTEFGEVGSAANNPSLLITEIPDNVGVNQPFTISVSTRNLVRDRFLGAAAGGYYLESSFLNDDGLVRGHFHTACRVLENNDVAPDAAPAPAFFVATEDGGGGREPDTVQINVPGLPAAGEFQCTVWAGDGSHRTPMMERANQTPAIDSARVQVG
;
A
#
# COMPACT_ATOMS: atom_id res chain seq x y z
N MET A 1 72.86 31.30 -33.72
CA MET A 1 72.18 30.74 -32.53
C MET A 1 71.37 29.53 -32.99
N PRO A 2 71.50 28.37 -32.32
CA PRO A 2 71.60 27.08 -33.01
C PRO A 2 70.33 26.23 -33.02
N ARG A 3 70.25 25.41 -34.08
CA ARG A 3 69.34 24.28 -34.30
C ARG A 3 69.49 23.22 -33.20
N TRP A 4 68.37 22.74 -32.69
CA TRP A 4 68.30 21.59 -31.79
C TRP A 4 68.47 20.26 -32.55
N THR A 5 69.21 19.38 -31.88
CA THR A 5 69.84 18.15 -32.35
C THR A 5 68.99 16.90 -32.13
N ASP A 6 69.12 16.02 -33.12
CA ASP A 6 69.32 14.57 -33.07
C ASP A 6 68.36 13.59 -32.38
N LYS A 7 68.05 12.61 -33.22
CA LYS A 7 67.35 11.35 -33.02
C LYS A 7 68.22 10.39 -32.21
N VAL A 8 67.62 9.74 -31.20
CA VAL A 8 68.15 8.47 -30.66
C VAL A 8 67.11 7.37 -30.91
N ARG A 9 67.56 6.35 -31.64
CA ARG A 9 66.89 5.07 -31.85
C ARG A 9 67.20 4.17 -30.65
N TYR A 10 66.22 3.43 -30.13
CA TYR A 10 66.47 2.13 -29.51
C TYR A 10 65.51 1.08 -30.06
N SER A 11 66.13 -0.06 -30.36
CA SER A 11 65.63 -1.26 -31.02
C SER A 11 64.79 -2.14 -30.09
N LEU A 12 63.86 -2.88 -30.68
CA LEU A 12 63.13 -4.02 -30.12
C LEU A 12 64.09 -5.11 -29.56
N ALA A 13 63.66 -5.83 -28.52
CA ALA A 13 63.87 -7.28 -28.37
C ALA A 13 62.95 -7.94 -27.31
N THR A 14 62.02 -8.76 -27.81
CA THR A 14 61.58 -10.10 -27.33
C THR A 14 61.00 -10.37 -25.93
N ARG A 15 59.68 -10.70 -25.95
CA ARG A 15 59.00 -11.92 -25.44
C ARG A 15 59.66 -12.73 -24.31
N ASN A 16 58.87 -13.02 -23.26
CA ASN A 16 58.64 -14.40 -22.84
C ASN A 16 57.27 -14.62 -22.18
N ARG A 17 56.60 -15.67 -22.66
CA ARG A 17 55.32 -16.23 -22.21
C ARG A 17 55.55 -17.12 -20.99
N LYS A 18 54.65 -17.13 -20.01
CA LYS A 18 54.17 -18.37 -19.36
C LYS A 18 52.72 -18.22 -18.92
N ILE A 19 51.90 -19.05 -19.55
CA ILE A 19 50.55 -19.44 -19.17
C ILE A 19 50.70 -20.40 -17.97
N VAL A 20 49.87 -20.24 -16.94
CA VAL A 20 49.49 -21.33 -16.04
C VAL A 20 47.97 -21.28 -15.89
N ALA A 21 47.37 -22.43 -16.18
CA ALA A 21 45.95 -22.70 -16.14
C ALA A 21 45.63 -23.66 -14.97
N ALA A 22 44.33 -23.69 -14.61
CA ALA A 22 43.61 -24.64 -13.76
C ALA A 22 43.97 -24.59 -12.25
N VAL A 23 43.00 -24.62 -11.32
CA VAL A 23 42.11 -25.75 -11.06
C VAL A 23 40.71 -25.30 -10.61
N ALA A 24 39.69 -25.90 -11.23
CA ALA A 24 38.30 -25.91 -10.79
C ALA A 24 38.10 -26.97 -9.70
N THR A 25 37.27 -26.67 -8.70
CA THR A 25 36.65 -27.68 -7.83
C THR A 25 35.13 -27.46 -7.84
N VAL A 26 34.42 -28.54 -8.11
CA VAL A 26 32.97 -28.65 -8.37
C VAL A 26 32.29 -29.38 -7.21
N ALA A 27 31.05 -28.95 -6.92
CA ALA A 27 29.93 -29.65 -6.25
C ALA A 27 30.07 -29.89 -4.72
N VAL A 28 29.00 -29.93 -3.91
CA VAL A 28 27.72 -30.63 -4.10
C VAL A 28 26.57 -29.98 -3.31
N PHE A 29 25.39 -30.08 -3.92
CA PHE A 29 24.01 -29.96 -3.43
C PHE A 29 23.68 -30.33 -1.97
N GLY A 30 22.61 -29.69 -1.48
CA GLY A 30 21.68 -30.24 -0.49
C GLY A 30 21.17 -29.14 0.44
N GLY A 31 19.89 -28.83 0.58
CA GLY A 31 18.67 -29.43 0.07
C GLY A 31 17.52 -28.62 0.68
N ILE A 32 16.41 -28.56 -0.04
CA ILE A 32 15.14 -28.00 0.39
C ILE A 32 14.72 -28.66 1.72
N ILE A 33 14.44 -27.84 2.74
CA ILE A 33 13.39 -28.16 3.72
C ILE A 33 12.41 -26.99 3.72
N ALA A 34 11.47 -27.06 2.77
CA ALA A 34 10.11 -26.69 3.07
C ALA A 34 9.52 -27.86 3.86
N VAL A 35 9.25 -27.65 5.14
CA VAL A 35 8.20 -28.39 5.83
C VAL A 35 7.25 -27.35 6.39
N THR A 36 6.15 -27.26 5.69
CA THR A 36 4.84 -26.87 6.19
C THR A 36 4.64 -27.41 7.60
N GLN A 37 4.31 -26.55 8.56
CA GLN A 37 3.62 -27.03 9.74
C GLN A 37 2.20 -27.43 9.31
N VAL A 38 2.06 -28.66 8.83
CA VAL A 38 0.81 -29.40 8.88
C VAL A 38 0.73 -30.00 10.27
N SER A 39 -0.11 -29.42 11.12
CA SER A 39 -0.45 -30.06 12.39
C SER A 39 -1.34 -31.28 12.12
N ASN A 40 -0.74 -32.45 12.34
CA ASN A 40 -1.30 -33.75 12.74
C ASN A 40 -2.61 -34.24 12.09
N ALA A 41 -2.45 -35.23 11.22
CA ALA A 41 -3.41 -36.33 11.11
C ALA A 41 -3.13 -37.37 12.20
N ALA A 42 -4.12 -37.64 13.07
CA ALA A 42 -4.64 -38.98 13.32
C ALA A 42 -5.49 -39.02 14.60
N THR A 43 -6.77 -39.38 14.47
CA THR A 43 -7.23 -40.69 14.96
C THR A 43 -8.58 -41.06 14.37
N ASN A 44 -8.64 -42.31 13.91
CA ASN A 44 -9.80 -43.17 13.72
C ASN A 44 -10.91 -42.77 12.72
N ARG A 45 -10.84 -43.42 11.54
CA ARG A 45 -12.05 -43.92 10.87
C ARG A 45 -12.84 -44.79 11.84
N ARG A 46 -13.97 -44.28 12.32
CA ARG A 46 -15.10 -45.12 12.74
C ARG A 46 -16.28 -44.74 11.86
N ASN A 47 -16.89 -45.77 11.28
CA ASN A 47 -18.15 -45.69 10.55
C ASN A 47 -19.18 -44.90 11.38
N PHE A 48 -19.71 -43.82 10.81
CA PHE A 48 -20.88 -43.15 11.37
C PHE A 48 -22.14 -43.79 10.79
N PRO A 49 -22.99 -44.46 11.60
CA PRO A 49 -24.36 -44.70 11.18
C PRO A 49 -25.13 -43.38 11.26
N ASN A 50 -25.96 -43.11 10.24
CA ASN A 50 -26.96 -42.05 10.20
C ASN A 50 -27.75 -41.97 11.52
N ARG A 51 -27.46 -40.97 12.36
CA ARG A 51 -28.39 -40.43 13.36
C ARG A 51 -28.09 -38.95 13.56
N GLY A 52 -29.12 -38.12 13.43
CA GLY A 52 -29.04 -36.67 13.62
C GLY A 52 -28.39 -36.32 14.95
N GLN A 53 -27.28 -35.59 14.89
CA GLN A 53 -26.57 -35.10 16.07
C GLN A 53 -26.81 -33.60 16.18
N ALA A 54 -27.36 -33.19 17.32
CA ALA A 54 -27.56 -31.81 17.72
C ALA A 54 -26.24 -31.03 17.60
N CYS A 55 -26.32 -29.80 17.09
CA CYS A 55 -25.20 -28.85 17.05
C CYS A 55 -24.64 -28.71 18.47
N GLN A 56 -23.48 -29.30 18.77
CA GLN A 56 -22.76 -29.00 20.00
C GLN A 56 -22.40 -27.52 19.94
N ALA A 57 -22.91 -26.76 20.91
CA ALA A 57 -22.53 -25.37 21.12
C ALA A 57 -21.05 -25.35 21.54
N ALA A 58 -20.14 -25.39 20.56
CA ALA A 58 -18.84 -24.77 20.74
C ALA A 58 -19.10 -23.31 21.15
N PRO A 59 -18.33 -22.71 22.08
CA PRO A 59 -18.45 -21.30 22.40
C PRO A 59 -18.35 -20.55 21.09
N GLN A 60 -19.49 -20.02 20.63
CA GLN A 60 -19.55 -19.27 19.40
C GLN A 60 -18.64 -18.06 19.65
N PRO A 61 -17.53 -17.88 18.92
CA PRO A 61 -17.12 -16.51 18.69
C PRO A 61 -18.38 -15.83 18.13
N GLN A 62 -18.66 -14.60 18.55
CA GLN A 62 -19.74 -13.79 17.99
C GLN A 62 -19.37 -13.48 16.53
N VAL A 63 -19.42 -14.50 15.66
CA VAL A 63 -19.26 -14.36 14.23
C VAL A 63 -20.60 -13.79 13.80
N SER A 64 -20.67 -12.46 13.74
CA SER A 64 -21.72 -11.76 13.00
C SER A 64 -21.80 -12.42 11.62
N SER A 65 -22.81 -13.28 11.45
CA SER A 65 -22.83 -14.31 10.41
C SER A 65 -23.40 -13.79 9.09
N THR A 66 -23.39 -12.49 8.84
CA THR A 66 -24.09 -11.92 7.69
C THR A 66 -23.21 -11.58 6.49
N THR A 67 -21.89 -11.55 6.60
CA THR A 67 -21.05 -11.10 5.48
C THR A 67 -19.86 -12.00 5.20
N TYR A 68 -20.10 -13.26 4.85
CA TYR A 68 -19.02 -14.06 4.26
C TYR A 68 -18.84 -13.71 2.79
N PRO A 69 -17.59 -13.48 2.33
CA PRO A 69 -17.31 -13.13 0.95
C PRO A 69 -17.73 -14.24 -0.01
N ARG A 70 -18.89 -14.08 -0.67
CA ARG A 70 -19.14 -14.72 -1.96
C ARG A 70 -18.28 -14.00 -2.98
N ASN A 71 -17.63 -14.76 -3.86
CA ASN A 71 -16.89 -14.23 -5.01
C ASN A 71 -15.68 -13.33 -4.66
N GLY A 72 -15.06 -13.51 -3.50
CA GLY A 72 -13.82 -12.79 -3.15
C GLY A 72 -14.00 -11.35 -2.64
N ARG A 73 -15.21 -10.93 -2.26
CA ARG A 73 -15.49 -9.56 -1.75
C ARG A 73 -16.10 -9.59 -0.35
N GLY A 74 -15.55 -8.82 0.59
CA GLY A 74 -16.09 -8.67 1.95
C GLY A 74 -15.03 -8.85 3.04
N SER A 75 -15.47 -9.00 4.28
CA SER A 75 -14.60 -9.17 5.45
C SER A 75 -15.07 -10.30 6.36
N PHE A 76 -14.16 -10.96 7.06
CA PHE A 76 -14.50 -11.96 8.08
C PHE A 76 -13.76 -11.68 9.40
N ILE A 77 -14.24 -12.27 10.49
CA ILE A 77 -13.53 -12.25 11.78
C ILE A 77 -12.78 -13.57 11.93
N ASP A 78 -11.48 -13.51 12.22
CA ASP A 78 -10.66 -14.70 12.45
C ASP A 78 -10.86 -15.29 13.86
N GLU A 79 -10.16 -16.39 14.16
CA GLU A 79 -10.24 -17.06 15.47
C GLU A 79 -9.70 -16.23 16.64
N ASN A 80 -8.91 -15.19 16.36
CA ASN A 80 -8.37 -14.25 17.33
C ASN A 80 -9.27 -13.01 17.49
N GLY A 81 -10.44 -12.98 16.85
CA GLY A 81 -11.36 -11.85 16.90
C GLY A 81 -10.96 -10.67 16.02
N ARG A 82 -9.97 -10.83 15.12
CA ARG A 82 -9.53 -9.74 14.23
C ARG A 82 -10.36 -9.70 12.96
N ARG A 83 -10.67 -8.49 12.48
CA ARG A 83 -11.32 -8.28 11.18
C ARG A 83 -10.28 -8.40 10.07
N GLN A 84 -10.56 -9.27 9.11
CA GLN A 84 -9.77 -9.53 7.92
C GLN A 84 -10.58 -9.07 6.70
N ASN A 85 -10.02 -8.27 5.80
CA ASN A 85 -10.64 -8.04 4.50
C ASN A 85 -10.16 -9.08 3.49
N VAL A 86 -11.04 -9.49 2.59
CA VAL A 86 -10.63 -10.41 1.52
C VAL A 86 -10.06 -9.61 0.37
N GLY A 87 -8.86 -10.00 -0.06
CA GLY A 87 -8.18 -9.43 -1.23
C GLY A 87 -7.17 -8.32 -0.93
N ASP A 88 -7.05 -7.85 0.33
CA ASP A 88 -6.03 -6.86 0.71
C ASP A 88 -4.70 -7.47 1.17
N GLY A 89 -4.60 -8.81 1.15
CA GLY A 89 -3.42 -9.56 1.53
C GLY A 89 -3.23 -9.79 3.03
N GLN A 90 -4.21 -9.41 3.87
CA GLN A 90 -4.15 -9.69 5.32
C GLN A 90 -4.35 -11.17 5.66
N ALA A 91 -5.16 -11.88 4.87
CA ALA A 91 -5.42 -13.31 5.03
C ALA A 91 -4.90 -14.11 3.83
N SER A 92 -4.30 -15.26 4.10
CA SER A 92 -3.90 -16.23 3.09
C SER A 92 -5.11 -16.85 2.39
N GLU A 93 -4.91 -17.35 1.18
CA GLU A 93 -5.95 -18.10 0.46
C GLU A 93 -6.46 -19.30 1.26
N GLN A 94 -5.57 -19.95 2.03
CA GLN A 94 -5.94 -21.06 2.89
C GLN A 94 -6.90 -20.61 3.99
N GLU A 95 -6.59 -19.53 4.71
CA GLU A 95 -7.46 -18.98 5.77
C GLU A 95 -8.82 -18.56 5.21
N ILE A 96 -8.84 -17.94 4.02
CA ILE A 96 -10.07 -17.58 3.32
C ILE A 96 -10.89 -18.84 2.98
N ASN A 97 -10.24 -19.90 2.49
CA ASN A 97 -10.91 -21.15 2.13
C ASN A 97 -11.43 -21.91 3.36
N GLU A 98 -10.68 -21.93 4.46
CA GLU A 98 -11.12 -22.52 5.73
C GLU A 98 -12.30 -21.75 6.32
N ALA A 99 -12.25 -20.42 6.29
CA ALA A 99 -13.36 -19.58 6.69
C ALA A 99 -14.62 -19.89 5.85
N ARG A 100 -14.49 -19.98 4.52
CA ARG A 100 -15.59 -20.39 3.62
C ARG A 100 -16.17 -21.76 3.98
N GLN A 101 -15.32 -22.73 4.32
CA GLN A 101 -15.77 -24.06 4.75
C GLN A 101 -16.52 -24.02 6.08
N ARG A 102 -16.03 -23.27 7.08
CA ARG A 102 -16.71 -23.10 8.37
C ARG A 102 -18.12 -22.53 8.19
N ASN A 103 -18.29 -21.51 7.34
CA ASN A 103 -19.62 -20.97 7.04
C ASN A 103 -20.54 -22.04 6.42
N ARG A 104 -20.05 -22.81 5.44
CA ARG A 104 -20.84 -23.89 4.83
C ARG A 104 -21.31 -24.93 5.85
N ARG A 105 -20.46 -25.28 6.83
CA ARG A 105 -20.83 -26.20 7.92
C ARG A 105 -21.91 -25.60 8.83
N ASN A 106 -21.85 -24.30 9.10
CA ASN A 106 -22.81 -23.62 9.98
C ASN A 106 -24.15 -23.27 9.32
N ARG A 107 -24.26 -23.27 7.98
CA ARG A 107 -25.53 -23.01 7.26
C ARG A 107 -26.66 -24.01 7.57
N GLY A 108 -26.37 -25.14 8.23
CA GLY A 108 -27.37 -26.11 8.69
C GLY A 108 -27.77 -25.99 10.17
N CYS A 109 -27.13 -25.11 10.94
CA CYS A 109 -27.51 -24.87 12.34
C CYS A 109 -28.32 -23.57 12.40
N THR A 110 -29.65 -23.69 12.43
CA THR A 110 -30.48 -22.59 12.93
C THR A 110 -30.15 -22.40 14.41
N PRO A 111 -29.83 -21.17 14.87
CA PRO A 111 -29.76 -20.94 16.30
C PRO A 111 -31.10 -21.33 16.91
N ALA A 112 -31.08 -22.20 17.92
CA ALA A 112 -32.26 -22.46 18.72
C ALA A 112 -32.78 -21.11 19.20
N SER A 113 -34.04 -20.79 18.90
CA SER A 113 -34.67 -19.57 19.36
C SER A 113 -34.39 -19.43 20.86
N PRO A 114 -33.92 -18.27 21.35
CA PRO A 114 -33.78 -18.08 22.78
C PRO A 114 -35.13 -18.37 23.43
N PRO A 115 -35.17 -19.03 24.61
CA PRO A 115 -36.41 -19.27 25.31
C PRO A 115 -37.14 -17.94 25.46
N ALA A 116 -38.41 -17.91 25.04
CA ALA A 116 -39.25 -16.74 25.10
C ALA A 116 -39.17 -16.11 26.49
N ALA A 117 -38.70 -14.86 26.55
CA ALA A 117 -38.78 -14.09 27.78
C ALA A 117 -40.25 -13.97 28.16
N THR A 118 -40.57 -14.40 29.37
CA THR A 118 -41.87 -14.22 30.03
C THR A 118 -42.35 -12.77 29.88
N PRO A 119 -43.57 -12.52 29.40
CA PRO A 119 -44.07 -11.16 29.25
C PRO A 119 -44.35 -10.54 30.62
N SER A 120 -43.58 -9.50 30.96
CA SER A 120 -43.89 -8.60 32.06
C SER A 120 -45.10 -7.76 31.68
N SER A 121 -46.15 -7.88 32.48
CA SER A 121 -47.41 -7.16 32.40
C SER A 121 -47.22 -5.64 32.56
N THR A 122 -47.58 -4.86 31.56
CA THR A 122 -48.19 -3.52 31.77
C THR A 122 -49.15 -3.22 30.62
N THR A 123 -50.43 -3.41 30.92
CA THR A 123 -51.63 -2.69 30.45
C THR A 123 -51.46 -1.62 29.36
N GLY A 124 -52.21 -1.77 28.26
CA GLY A 124 -52.54 -0.62 27.41
C GLY A 124 -53.02 -0.92 25.98
N ASN A 125 -54.31 -1.27 25.84
CA ASN A 125 -55.20 -1.07 24.69
C ASN A 125 -55.16 -1.99 23.45
N ASN A 126 -56.30 -2.67 23.32
CA ASN A 126 -56.86 -3.36 22.16
C ASN A 126 -57.14 -2.40 20.99
N ASN A 127 -56.91 -2.84 19.74
CA ASN A 127 -58.00 -3.07 18.76
C ASN A 127 -57.52 -3.80 17.49
N GLY A 128 -58.31 -4.81 17.07
CA GLY A 128 -58.48 -5.48 15.75
C GLY A 128 -57.32 -5.55 14.75
N GLY A 129 -56.89 -6.71 14.25
CA GLY A 129 -57.72 -7.77 13.68
C GLY A 129 -57.94 -7.54 12.18
N GLY A 130 -57.15 -8.20 11.32
CA GLY A 130 -57.34 -8.14 9.87
C GLY A 130 -56.22 -8.78 9.05
N ASN A 131 -56.30 -10.10 8.85
CA ASN A 131 -55.69 -10.76 7.70
C ASN A 131 -56.25 -10.16 6.41
N ASN A 132 -55.42 -9.96 5.38
CA ASN A 132 -55.85 -10.21 4.00
C ASN A 132 -54.67 -10.49 3.06
N ASN A 133 -54.83 -11.61 2.38
CA ASN A 133 -54.05 -12.10 1.25
C ASN A 133 -54.86 -11.80 -0.02
N GLY A 134 -54.18 -11.54 -1.15
CA GLY A 134 -54.77 -11.24 -2.47
C GLY A 134 -54.25 -9.91 -3.01
N GLY A 135 -53.57 -9.80 -4.14
CA GLY A 135 -53.78 -10.49 -5.41
C GLY A 135 -54.55 -9.54 -6.34
N GLY A 136 -53.89 -8.98 -7.36
CA GLY A 136 -54.59 -8.20 -8.41
C GLY A 136 -53.77 -7.13 -9.12
N ASN A 137 -53.57 -7.36 -10.41
CA ASN A 137 -52.98 -6.48 -11.42
C ASN A 137 -53.57 -5.06 -11.47
N ASN A 138 -52.78 -4.08 -11.97
CA ASN A 138 -53.19 -3.31 -13.14
C ASN A 138 -52.03 -2.60 -13.85
N ASN A 139 -52.22 -2.49 -15.16
CA ASN A 139 -51.31 -2.09 -16.23
C ASN A 139 -51.62 -0.65 -16.69
N GLY A 140 -50.63 0.00 -17.31
CA GLY A 140 -50.77 1.24 -18.10
C GLY A 140 -50.43 2.52 -17.34
N GLY A 141 -49.69 3.48 -17.87
CA GLY A 141 -49.09 3.69 -19.18
C GLY A 141 -48.71 5.18 -19.32
N GLY A 142 -47.77 5.49 -20.22
CA GLY A 142 -47.76 6.76 -20.96
C GLY A 142 -46.95 7.96 -20.44
N ASN A 143 -45.89 8.25 -21.20
CA ASN A 143 -45.46 9.57 -21.74
C ASN A 143 -44.54 10.53 -20.94
N ASN A 144 -43.32 10.67 -21.51
CA ASN A 144 -42.60 11.88 -21.95
C ASN A 144 -43.01 13.25 -21.35
N ASN A 145 -42.05 14.05 -20.87
CA ASN A 145 -41.22 14.97 -21.67
C ASN A 145 -40.53 16.02 -20.78
N GLY A 146 -39.29 16.36 -21.12
CA GLY A 146 -38.80 17.76 -21.18
C GLY A 146 -38.53 18.53 -19.88
N GLY A 147 -37.23 18.81 -19.65
CA GLY A 147 -36.76 20.19 -19.63
C GLY A 147 -36.65 20.90 -18.27
N GLY A 148 -35.41 21.08 -17.84
CA GLY A 148 -34.89 22.32 -17.26
C GLY A 148 -35.29 22.65 -15.82
N ASN A 149 -34.29 22.73 -14.93
CA ASN A 149 -34.38 23.66 -13.81
C ASN A 149 -32.99 24.21 -13.43
N ASN A 150 -32.81 25.51 -13.68
CA ASN A 150 -31.86 26.38 -12.98
C ASN A 150 -32.64 26.99 -11.81
N GLY A 151 -32.11 26.91 -10.58
CA GLY A 151 -32.73 27.58 -9.43
C GLY A 151 -32.23 27.00 -8.13
N GLY A 152 -31.38 27.77 -7.44
CA GLY A 152 -30.69 27.34 -6.25
C GLY A 152 -31.55 27.25 -4.99
N GLY A 153 -30.92 26.66 -3.97
CA GLY A 153 -31.22 26.93 -2.58
C GLY A 153 -32.13 25.92 -1.91
N GLN A 154 -31.54 24.87 -1.35
CA GLN A 154 -31.85 24.39 0.00
C GLN A 154 -30.76 23.41 0.44
N ASN A 155 -29.95 23.90 1.39
CA ASN A 155 -29.10 23.06 2.22
C ASN A 155 -30.02 22.30 3.20
N PRO A 156 -29.93 20.96 3.27
CA PRO A 156 -29.66 20.39 4.59
C PRO A 156 -28.75 19.16 4.53
N GLY A 157 -27.85 19.07 5.51
CA GLY A 157 -27.33 17.78 5.98
C GLY A 157 -25.87 17.52 5.62
N ALA A 158 -25.09 17.19 6.66
CA ALA A 158 -23.78 16.58 6.52
C ALA A 158 -23.83 15.45 5.48
N GLY A 159 -22.90 15.48 4.52
CA GLY A 159 -22.87 14.66 3.32
C GLY A 159 -23.21 13.20 3.61
N GLU A 160 -24.39 12.79 3.14
CA GLU A 160 -24.71 11.39 2.95
C GLU A 160 -23.87 10.95 1.75
N GLY A 161 -22.65 10.51 2.00
CA GLY A 161 -21.70 10.10 0.96
C GLY A 161 -22.40 9.15 -0.01
N THR A 162 -22.20 9.36 -1.31
CA THR A 162 -22.81 8.49 -2.32
C THR A 162 -22.35 7.06 -2.07
N VAL A 163 -23.29 6.19 -1.65
CA VAL A 163 -23.02 4.75 -1.57
C VAL A 163 -22.96 4.26 -3.02
N ARG A 164 -21.76 4.22 -3.60
CA ARG A 164 -21.54 3.40 -4.79
C ARG A 164 -21.87 1.95 -4.40
N GLU A 165 -22.69 1.27 -5.19
CA GLU A 165 -23.25 -0.06 -4.86
C GLU A 165 -22.19 -1.17 -4.61
N ASP A 166 -20.89 -0.87 -4.80
CA ASP A 166 -19.77 -1.82 -4.75
C ASP A 166 -18.81 -1.67 -3.55
N THR A 167 -19.05 -0.76 -2.61
CA THR A 167 -18.09 -0.41 -1.53
C THR A 167 -18.14 -1.31 -0.29
N ASN A 168 -18.64 -2.54 -0.40
CA ASN A 168 -18.93 -3.42 0.75
C ASN A 168 -19.78 -2.74 1.85
N GLY A 169 -20.61 -1.75 1.48
CA GLY A 169 -21.49 -1.03 2.39
C GLY A 169 -20.84 0.14 3.16
N LEU A 170 -19.61 0.55 2.80
CA LEU A 170 -19.01 1.79 3.31
C LEU A 170 -19.30 2.96 2.37
N ALA A 171 -19.88 4.04 2.86
CA ALA A 171 -20.00 5.26 2.05
C ALA A 171 -18.59 5.82 1.73
N ILE A 172 -18.39 6.25 0.50
CA ILE A 172 -17.18 7.03 0.14
C ILE A 172 -17.35 8.41 0.79
N LEU A 173 -16.33 8.85 1.54
CA LEU A 173 -16.37 10.15 2.23
C LEU A 173 -16.18 11.34 1.28
N GLY A 174 -15.53 11.10 0.15
CA GLY A 174 -15.30 12.06 -0.92
C GLY A 174 -14.33 11.46 -1.95
N ASP A 175 -14.50 11.82 -3.21
CA ASP A 175 -13.64 11.46 -4.33
C ASP A 175 -13.16 12.67 -5.16
N ASP A 176 -13.57 13.87 -4.76
CA ASP A 176 -13.12 15.16 -5.28
C ASP A 176 -13.15 16.25 -4.19
N CYS A 177 -12.79 17.48 -4.56
CA CYS A 177 -12.85 18.64 -3.70
C CYS A 177 -14.20 19.39 -3.69
N GLY A 178 -15.23 18.88 -4.36
CA GLY A 178 -16.50 19.57 -4.60
C GLY A 178 -17.27 19.94 -3.32
N GLU A 179 -17.12 19.13 -2.26
CA GLU A 179 -17.76 19.38 -0.96
C GLU A 179 -16.81 20.09 0.06
N SER A 180 -15.55 20.32 -0.32
CA SER A 180 -14.54 20.89 0.57
C SER A 180 -14.76 22.39 0.82
N GLN A 181 -14.50 22.82 2.06
CA GLN A 181 -14.47 24.23 2.44
C GLN A 181 -13.06 24.84 2.40
N LEU A 182 -12.04 24.03 2.06
CA LEU A 182 -10.66 24.50 1.96
C LEU A 182 -10.43 25.21 0.62
N GLN A 183 -9.47 26.14 0.62
CA GLN A 183 -9.05 26.78 -0.63
C GLN A 183 -8.38 25.76 -1.58
N PRO A 184 -8.54 25.88 -2.90
CA PRO A 184 -7.83 25.03 -3.85
C PRO A 184 -6.30 25.12 -3.71
N HIS A 185 -5.61 24.00 -3.88
CA HIS A 185 -4.16 23.95 -3.90
C HIS A 185 -3.61 24.68 -5.13
N THR A 186 -2.56 25.47 -4.94
CA THR A 186 -2.02 26.38 -5.98
C THR A 186 -0.78 25.84 -6.68
N GLY A 187 -0.26 24.71 -6.22
CA GLY A 187 1.01 24.15 -6.68
C GLY A 187 2.22 24.50 -5.82
N PHE A 188 2.04 25.37 -4.82
CA PHE A 188 3.07 25.70 -3.86
C PHE A 188 2.86 24.91 -2.56
N GLN A 189 3.89 24.84 -1.71
CA GLN A 189 3.85 24.09 -0.45
C GLN A 189 2.97 24.79 0.60
N GLU A 190 1.65 24.72 0.41
CA GLU A 190 0.65 25.37 1.24
C GLU A 190 -0.25 24.32 1.91
N GLY A 191 -0.19 24.25 3.25
CA GLY A 191 -1.12 23.43 4.03
C GLY A 191 -2.54 24.01 4.02
N ASN A 192 -3.50 23.21 4.52
CA ASN A 192 -4.92 23.60 4.58
C ASN A 192 -5.48 23.99 3.20
N ARG A 193 -5.24 23.12 2.21
CA ARG A 193 -5.72 23.25 0.84
C ARG A 193 -6.43 21.98 0.41
N CYS A 194 -7.34 22.11 -0.54
CA CYS A 194 -7.91 20.97 -1.25
C CYS A 194 -7.12 20.71 -2.54
N VAL A 195 -6.60 19.50 -2.68
CA VAL A 195 -5.89 19.06 -3.89
C VAL A 195 -6.89 18.31 -4.76
N ASP A 196 -7.36 18.95 -5.83
CA ASP A 196 -8.32 18.39 -6.79
C ASP A 196 -7.62 17.77 -8.02
N THR A 197 -6.29 17.62 -7.93
CA THR A 197 -5.51 16.93 -8.94
C THR A 197 -5.77 15.44 -8.84
N GLU A 198 -6.23 14.86 -9.95
CA GLU A 198 -6.49 13.43 -10.09
C GLU A 198 -5.31 12.58 -9.61
N PHE A 199 -5.62 11.38 -9.11
CA PHE A 199 -4.56 10.47 -8.67
C PHE A 199 -3.68 10.02 -9.84
N GLY A 200 -4.27 9.77 -11.00
CA GLY A 200 -3.57 9.34 -12.21
C GLY A 200 -3.46 7.82 -12.33
N GLU A 201 -2.45 7.36 -13.06
CA GLU A 201 -2.28 5.97 -13.48
C GLU A 201 -1.57 5.12 -12.43
N VAL A 202 -1.96 3.83 -12.33
CA VAL A 202 -1.33 2.85 -11.43
C VAL A 202 -0.66 1.77 -12.27
N GLY A 203 0.61 1.50 -11.99
CA GLY A 203 1.37 0.44 -12.64
C GLY A 203 0.90 -0.95 -12.20
N SER A 204 1.17 -1.96 -13.03
CA SER A 204 1.01 -3.35 -12.60
C SER A 204 1.97 -3.68 -11.45
N ALA A 205 1.67 -4.70 -10.66
CA ALA A 205 2.44 -5.11 -9.50
C ALA A 205 3.91 -5.44 -9.85
N ALA A 206 4.15 -5.95 -11.06
CA ALA A 206 5.50 -6.23 -11.57
C ALA A 206 6.26 -4.96 -12.00
N ASN A 207 5.53 -3.88 -12.30
CA ASN A 207 6.06 -2.59 -12.74
C ASN A 207 6.02 -1.51 -11.65
N ASN A 208 5.50 -1.79 -10.45
CA ASN A 208 5.52 -0.79 -9.40
C ASN A 208 6.95 -0.55 -8.90
N PRO A 209 7.27 0.69 -8.51
CA PRO A 209 8.61 1.04 -8.09
C PRO A 209 9.00 0.35 -6.78
N SER A 210 10.30 0.08 -6.64
CA SER A 210 10.94 -0.30 -5.38
C SER A 210 12.21 0.51 -5.19
N LEU A 211 12.58 0.75 -3.94
CA LEU A 211 13.73 1.58 -3.57
C LEU A 211 14.41 0.97 -2.33
N LEU A 212 15.74 1.01 -2.29
CA LEU A 212 16.56 0.48 -1.20
C LEU A 212 17.80 1.34 -0.96
N ILE A 213 18.13 1.66 0.29
CA ILE A 213 19.46 2.15 0.66
C ILE A 213 20.40 0.94 0.66
N THR A 214 21.36 0.92 -0.27
CA THR A 214 22.32 -0.19 -0.35
C THR A 214 23.58 0.07 0.45
N GLU A 215 23.92 1.34 0.70
CA GLU A 215 25.09 1.74 1.48
C GLU A 215 24.83 3.09 2.17
N ILE A 216 25.16 3.15 3.46
CA ILE A 216 25.17 4.34 4.29
C ILE A 216 26.08 4.07 5.49
N PRO A 217 26.89 5.03 5.98
CA PRO A 217 27.72 4.80 7.15
C PRO A 217 26.89 4.69 8.43
N ASP A 218 27.29 3.82 9.35
CA ASP A 218 26.70 3.75 10.69
C ASP A 218 27.08 4.97 11.55
N ASN A 219 28.28 5.52 11.34
CA ASN A 219 28.83 6.62 12.15
C ASN A 219 29.53 7.66 11.28
N VAL A 220 29.32 8.94 11.57
CA VAL A 220 30.03 10.07 10.96
C VAL A 220 30.32 11.16 12.00
N GLY A 221 31.38 11.93 11.80
CA GLY A 221 31.64 13.12 12.62
C GLY A 221 30.64 14.24 12.31
N VAL A 222 30.45 15.16 13.27
CA VAL A 222 29.68 16.39 13.06
C VAL A 222 30.27 17.18 11.88
N ASN A 223 29.41 17.61 10.95
CA ASN A 223 29.78 18.26 9.68
C ASN A 223 30.74 17.45 8.78
N GLN A 224 30.91 16.15 9.02
CA GLN A 224 31.68 15.29 8.14
C GLN A 224 30.83 14.90 6.92
N PRO A 225 31.29 15.16 5.68
CA PRO A 225 30.59 14.71 4.49
C PRO A 225 30.55 13.18 4.40
N PHE A 226 29.45 12.65 3.86
CA PHE A 226 29.31 11.23 3.55
C PHE A 226 28.38 11.02 2.35
N THR A 227 28.27 9.77 1.91
CA THR A 227 27.44 9.39 0.76
C THR A 227 26.41 8.34 1.17
N ILE A 228 25.24 8.41 0.53
CA ILE A 228 24.20 7.38 0.61
C ILE A 228 24.04 6.78 -0.80
N SER A 229 24.20 5.46 -0.94
CA SER A 229 23.89 4.75 -2.17
C SER A 229 22.45 4.27 -2.17
N VAL A 230 21.69 4.69 -3.16
CA VAL A 230 20.26 4.39 -3.29
C VAL A 230 20.04 3.58 -4.56
N SER A 231 19.52 2.36 -4.44
CA SER A 231 19.06 1.57 -5.58
C SER A 231 17.58 1.80 -5.84
N THR A 232 17.22 2.07 -7.09
CA THR A 232 15.84 2.18 -7.56
C THR A 232 15.57 1.15 -8.64
N ARG A 233 14.34 0.63 -8.73
CA ARG A 233 13.88 -0.26 -9.80
C ARG A 233 12.45 0.14 -10.17
N ASN A 234 12.10 0.03 -11.44
CA ASN A 234 10.78 0.36 -11.99
C ASN A 234 10.36 1.82 -11.74
N LEU A 235 11.32 2.74 -11.75
CA LEU A 235 11.11 4.17 -11.59
C LEU A 235 11.88 4.90 -12.68
N VAL A 236 11.19 5.70 -13.49
CA VAL A 236 11.81 6.61 -14.45
C VAL A 236 11.94 7.97 -13.78
N ARG A 237 13.17 8.45 -13.57
CA ARG A 237 13.48 9.64 -12.76
C ARG A 237 13.59 10.90 -13.62
N ASP A 238 12.56 11.13 -14.44
CA ASP A 238 12.53 12.16 -15.48
C ASP A 238 11.40 13.19 -15.28
N ARG A 239 10.71 13.15 -14.13
CA ARG A 239 9.56 14.01 -13.87
C ARG A 239 9.51 14.56 -12.44
N PHE A 240 9.85 15.83 -12.34
CA PHE A 240 9.92 16.64 -11.13
C PHE A 240 9.53 18.07 -11.50
N LEU A 241 8.26 18.39 -11.27
CA LEU A 241 7.85 19.79 -11.22
C LEU A 241 8.26 20.34 -9.85
N GLY A 242 9.40 21.01 -9.78
CA GLY A 242 9.93 21.50 -8.51
C GLY A 242 8.90 22.33 -7.73
N ALA A 243 8.73 21.99 -6.44
CA ALA A 243 7.72 22.63 -5.60
C ALA A 243 7.88 24.16 -5.51
N ALA A 244 9.12 24.66 -5.55
CA ALA A 244 9.42 26.10 -5.56
C ALA A 244 8.95 26.81 -6.85
N ALA A 245 8.77 26.06 -7.94
CA ALA A 245 8.24 26.55 -9.22
C ALA A 245 6.72 26.36 -9.34
N GLY A 246 6.04 25.97 -8.26
CA GLY A 246 4.59 25.74 -8.28
C GLY A 246 4.18 24.35 -8.77
N GLY A 247 5.07 23.36 -8.75
CA GLY A 247 4.78 22.00 -9.22
C GLY A 247 4.13 21.05 -8.20
N TYR A 248 4.01 21.47 -6.94
CA TYR A 248 3.66 20.61 -5.84
C TYR A 248 2.19 20.15 -5.94
N TYR A 249 1.92 18.84 -5.98
CA TYR A 249 0.57 18.29 -6.16
C TYR A 249 -0.20 18.81 -7.38
N LEU A 250 0.45 19.25 -8.46
CA LEU A 250 -0.26 19.70 -9.67
C LEU A 250 -0.38 18.64 -10.78
N GLU A 251 0.30 17.50 -10.68
CA GLU A 251 0.49 16.66 -11.87
C GLU A 251 -0.37 15.39 -12.01
N SER A 252 -0.91 14.68 -11.04
CA SER A 252 -1.29 13.25 -11.23
C SER A 252 -0.07 12.35 -11.51
N SER A 253 -0.26 11.05 -11.34
CA SER A 253 0.74 10.03 -11.68
C SER A 253 0.58 9.59 -13.13
N PHE A 254 1.69 9.41 -13.85
CA PHE A 254 1.68 8.87 -15.21
C PHE A 254 2.73 7.78 -15.38
N LEU A 255 2.40 6.80 -16.21
CA LEU A 255 3.31 5.76 -16.65
C LEU A 255 4.00 6.17 -17.94
N ASN A 256 5.19 5.64 -18.20
CA ASN A 256 5.80 5.67 -19.53
C ASN A 256 5.21 4.58 -20.43
N ASP A 257 5.67 4.50 -21.69
CA ASP A 257 5.22 3.50 -22.66
C ASP A 257 5.48 2.05 -22.23
N ASP A 258 6.41 1.82 -21.29
CA ASP A 258 6.71 0.50 -20.70
C ASP A 258 5.83 0.17 -19.48
N GLY A 259 4.92 1.07 -19.10
CA GLY A 259 4.06 0.96 -17.93
C GLY A 259 4.80 1.18 -16.61
N LEU A 260 5.90 1.94 -16.60
CA LEU A 260 6.68 2.30 -15.40
C LEU A 260 6.32 3.71 -14.92
N VAL A 261 6.28 3.92 -13.61
CA VAL A 261 6.00 5.23 -13.02
C VAL A 261 7.08 6.24 -13.40
N ARG A 262 6.65 7.42 -13.86
CA ARG A 262 7.50 8.59 -14.07
C ARG A 262 7.49 9.48 -12.83
N GLY A 263 8.67 9.93 -12.42
CA GLY A 263 8.80 10.67 -11.17
C GLY A 263 10.25 11.02 -10.83
N HIS A 264 10.55 10.92 -9.54
CA HIS A 264 11.83 11.24 -8.91
C HIS A 264 11.91 10.51 -7.57
N PHE A 265 12.94 10.76 -6.76
CA PHE A 265 12.92 10.36 -5.35
C PHE A 265 13.50 11.45 -4.46
N HIS A 266 13.18 11.42 -3.18
CA HIS A 266 13.72 12.33 -2.18
C HIS A 266 14.66 11.58 -1.25
N THR A 267 15.62 12.31 -0.69
CA THR A 267 16.47 11.87 0.42
C THR A 267 16.42 12.95 1.48
N ALA A 268 16.15 12.58 2.73
CA ALA A 268 16.15 13.51 3.85
C ALA A 268 16.78 12.89 5.09
N CYS A 269 17.54 13.69 5.84
CA CYS A 269 18.05 13.28 7.15
C CYS A 269 17.57 14.24 8.24
N ARG A 270 16.94 13.70 9.27
CA ARG A 270 16.52 14.45 10.47
C ARG A 270 17.12 13.83 11.72
N VAL A 271 17.42 14.66 12.71
CA VAL A 271 17.81 14.17 14.04
C VAL A 271 16.59 13.56 14.73
N LEU A 272 16.80 12.48 15.48
CA LEU A 272 15.81 11.97 16.40
C LEU A 272 16.06 12.53 17.80
N GLU A 273 15.03 13.14 18.38
CA GLU A 273 15.03 13.50 19.80
C GLU A 273 14.78 12.28 20.70
N ASN A 274 14.04 11.29 20.18
CA ASN A 274 13.63 10.10 20.90
C ASN A 274 13.42 8.94 19.89
N ASN A 275 13.79 7.72 20.30
CA ASN A 275 13.75 6.53 19.44
C ASN A 275 12.48 5.68 19.60
N ASP A 276 11.63 6.03 20.56
CA ASP A 276 10.42 5.30 20.97
C ASP A 276 9.13 6.06 20.63
N VAL A 277 9.24 7.28 20.08
CA VAL A 277 8.09 8.14 19.74
C VAL A 277 8.23 8.66 18.31
N ALA A 278 7.10 8.80 17.62
CA ALA A 278 7.08 9.43 16.31
C ALA A 278 7.55 10.90 16.43
N PRO A 279 8.58 11.32 15.67
CA PRO A 279 9.08 12.69 15.70
C PRO A 279 8.06 13.67 15.13
N ASP A 280 8.13 14.92 15.60
CA ASP A 280 7.37 16.04 15.03
C ASP A 280 7.71 16.23 13.54
N ALA A 281 6.75 16.76 12.78
CA ALA A 281 6.92 17.16 11.39
C ALA A 281 7.86 18.37 11.25
N ALA A 282 7.91 19.23 12.27
CA ALA A 282 8.88 20.30 12.39
C ALA A 282 10.03 19.90 13.34
N PRO A 283 11.25 20.45 13.17
CA PRO A 283 11.69 21.36 12.11
C PRO A 283 11.91 20.64 10.78
N ALA A 284 12.26 21.40 9.74
CA ALA A 284 12.72 20.81 8.48
C ALA A 284 13.92 19.88 8.71
N PRO A 285 14.08 18.83 7.88
CA PRO A 285 15.25 17.95 7.94
C PRO A 285 16.57 18.72 7.86
N ALA A 286 17.59 18.23 8.55
CA ALA A 286 18.94 18.81 8.50
C ALA A 286 19.59 18.68 7.12
N PHE A 287 19.14 17.72 6.32
CA PHE A 287 19.51 17.55 4.92
C PHE A 287 18.27 17.14 4.12
N PHE A 288 18.13 17.69 2.91
CA PHE A 288 17.10 17.30 1.96
C PHE A 288 17.60 17.48 0.53
N VAL A 289 17.30 16.52 -0.34
CA VAL A 289 17.47 16.65 -1.78
C VAL A 289 16.40 15.86 -2.52
N ALA A 290 15.97 16.37 -3.67
CA ALA A 290 15.18 15.64 -4.66
C ALA A 290 16.07 15.26 -5.84
N THR A 291 15.98 14.01 -6.28
CA THR A 291 16.79 13.45 -7.36
C THR A 291 15.92 13.20 -8.59
N GLU A 292 16.10 14.05 -9.59
CA GLU A 292 15.67 13.88 -10.98
C GLU A 292 16.92 14.01 -11.86
N ASP A 293 17.50 12.87 -12.24
CA ASP A 293 18.74 12.81 -13.03
C ASP A 293 18.48 12.32 -14.47
N GLY A 294 17.21 12.13 -14.84
CA GLY A 294 16.79 11.57 -16.12
C GLY A 294 17.08 10.07 -16.26
N GLY A 295 17.53 9.41 -15.19
CA GLY A 295 17.88 7.99 -15.18
C GLY A 295 16.75 7.06 -14.76
N GLY A 296 17.12 5.83 -14.39
CA GLY A 296 16.18 4.80 -13.96
C GLY A 296 15.57 4.00 -15.10
N GLY A 297 14.57 3.19 -14.77
CA GLY A 297 13.94 2.24 -15.67
C GLY A 297 13.60 0.92 -14.99
N ARG A 298 13.49 -0.15 -15.79
CA ARG A 298 13.06 -1.48 -15.32
C ARG A 298 14.11 -2.20 -14.49
N GLU A 299 15.39 -2.05 -14.83
CA GLU A 299 16.48 -2.69 -14.11
C GLU A 299 16.88 -1.87 -12.87
N PRO A 300 17.45 -2.51 -11.83
CA PRO A 300 18.06 -1.78 -10.73
C PRO A 300 19.11 -0.79 -11.22
N ASP A 301 18.97 0.44 -10.78
CA ASP A 301 19.90 1.53 -10.99
C ASP A 301 20.33 2.10 -9.64
N THR A 302 21.55 2.60 -9.51
CA THR A 302 22.11 3.12 -8.25
C THR A 302 22.53 4.57 -8.39
N VAL A 303 22.02 5.42 -7.49
CA VAL A 303 22.39 6.83 -7.41
C VAL A 303 23.14 7.09 -6.11
N GLN A 304 24.19 7.91 -6.20
CA GLN A 304 24.97 8.36 -5.06
C GLN A 304 24.50 9.74 -4.61
N ILE A 305 24.05 9.84 -3.36
CA ILE A 305 23.60 11.08 -2.73
C ILE A 305 24.70 11.61 -1.82
N ASN A 306 25.22 12.79 -2.12
CA ASN A 306 26.25 13.44 -1.32
C ASN A 306 25.61 14.28 -0.22
N VAL A 307 25.83 13.90 1.03
CA VAL A 307 25.46 14.68 2.21
C VAL A 307 26.67 15.53 2.63
N PRO A 308 26.59 16.87 2.58
CA PRO A 308 27.73 17.74 2.92
C PRO A 308 28.21 17.60 4.38
N GLY A 309 27.34 17.07 5.24
CA GLY A 309 27.56 16.87 6.66
C GLY A 309 26.29 17.18 7.46
N LEU A 310 26.17 16.59 8.64
CA LEU A 310 25.05 16.83 9.54
C LEU A 310 25.49 17.76 10.69
N PRO A 311 24.67 18.77 11.05
CA PRO A 311 25.14 19.92 11.84
C PRO A 311 25.24 19.67 13.35
N ALA A 312 24.68 18.57 13.85
CA ALA A 312 24.59 18.28 15.28
C ALA A 312 24.94 16.82 15.56
N ALA A 313 25.44 16.55 16.76
CA ALA A 313 25.58 15.19 17.26
C ALA A 313 24.21 14.59 17.61
N GLY A 314 24.07 13.27 17.49
CA GLY A 314 22.82 12.55 17.76
C GLY A 314 22.58 11.42 16.75
N GLU A 315 21.51 10.65 16.96
CA GLU A 315 21.07 9.66 15.98
C GLU A 315 20.19 10.33 14.93
N PHE A 316 20.56 10.20 13.67
CA PHE A 316 19.79 10.73 12.54
C PHE A 316 19.02 9.61 11.86
N GLN A 317 17.76 9.89 11.51
CA GLN A 317 17.01 9.11 10.53
C GLN A 317 17.29 9.67 9.15
N CYS A 318 17.93 8.89 8.28
CA CYS A 318 18.02 9.20 6.86
C CYS A 318 17.02 8.32 6.10
N THR A 319 16.04 8.96 5.45
CA THR A 319 14.96 8.30 4.72
C THR A 319 15.03 8.68 3.26
N VAL A 320 14.78 7.69 2.40
CA VAL A 320 14.70 7.84 0.95
C VAL A 320 13.36 7.30 0.48
N TRP A 321 12.68 8.03 -0.41
CA TRP A 321 11.37 7.60 -0.91
C TRP A 321 11.14 8.07 -2.34
N ALA A 322 10.53 7.22 -3.15
CA ALA A 322 10.11 7.61 -4.49
C ALA A 322 8.96 8.61 -4.43
N GLY A 323 8.93 9.53 -5.39
CA GLY A 323 7.85 10.47 -5.65
C GLY A 323 7.37 10.32 -7.09
N ASP A 324 6.05 10.27 -7.29
CA ASP A 324 5.46 10.47 -8.61
C ASP A 324 5.58 11.95 -9.05
N GLY A 325 5.07 12.30 -10.24
CA GLY A 325 5.06 13.69 -10.72
C GLY A 325 4.39 14.70 -9.76
N SER A 326 3.56 14.23 -8.83
CA SER A 326 2.90 15.05 -7.80
C SER A 326 3.63 15.08 -6.46
N HIS A 327 4.81 14.47 -6.33
CA HIS A 327 5.55 14.28 -5.07
C HIS A 327 4.88 13.37 -4.03
N ARG A 328 3.91 12.55 -4.45
CA ARG A 328 3.34 11.52 -3.57
C ARG A 328 4.17 10.25 -3.73
N THR A 329 4.22 9.42 -2.70
CA THR A 329 4.72 8.05 -2.88
C THR A 329 3.89 7.38 -3.98
N PRO A 330 4.52 6.79 -5.01
CA PRO A 330 3.80 6.16 -6.11
C PRO A 330 2.74 5.17 -5.62
N MET A 331 1.57 5.24 -6.24
CA MET A 331 0.47 4.33 -5.97
C MET A 331 0.86 2.90 -6.32
N MET A 332 0.25 1.94 -5.62
CA MET A 332 0.54 0.52 -5.77
C MET A 332 -0.74 -0.24 -6.15
N GLU A 333 -0.60 -1.30 -6.94
CA GLU A 333 -1.73 -2.14 -7.37
C GLU A 333 -2.37 -2.86 -6.16
N ARG A 334 -1.56 -3.20 -5.15
CA ARG A 334 -1.99 -4.02 -4.01
C ARG A 334 -1.58 -3.41 -2.67
N ALA A 335 -2.45 -3.58 -1.68
CA ALA A 335 -2.25 -3.04 -0.33
C ALA A 335 -1.08 -3.68 0.43
N ASN A 336 -0.75 -4.94 0.15
CA ASN A 336 0.34 -5.67 0.80
C ASN A 336 1.70 -5.54 0.08
N GLN A 337 1.84 -4.55 -0.80
CA GLN A 337 3.11 -4.23 -1.41
C GLN A 337 3.93 -3.31 -0.50
N THR A 338 5.23 -3.58 -0.37
CA THR A 338 6.15 -2.65 0.29
C THR A 338 6.30 -1.40 -0.58
N PRO A 339 6.01 -0.19 -0.07
CA PRO A 339 6.21 1.04 -0.82
C PRO A 339 7.69 1.28 -1.12
N ALA A 340 7.98 2.07 -2.16
CA ALA A 340 9.33 2.48 -2.52
C ALA A 340 9.88 3.53 -1.55
N ILE A 341 10.15 3.11 -0.31
CA ILE A 341 10.68 3.90 0.79
C ILE A 341 11.62 3.04 1.62
N ASP A 342 12.71 3.63 2.09
CA ASP A 342 13.64 2.98 3.00
C ASP A 342 14.24 4.00 3.98
N SER A 343 14.61 3.53 5.17
CA SER A 343 15.14 4.37 6.25
C SER A 343 16.29 3.68 6.95
N ALA A 344 17.37 4.43 7.18
CA ALA A 344 18.52 3.98 7.97
C ALA A 344 18.83 4.97 9.10
N ARG A 345 19.59 4.49 10.09
CA ARG A 345 20.10 5.30 11.20
C ARG A 345 21.56 5.63 10.96
N VAL A 346 21.95 6.86 11.26
CA VAL A 346 23.35 7.30 11.27
C VAL A 346 23.63 7.96 12.61
N GLN A 347 24.59 7.45 13.35
CA GLN A 347 25.07 8.11 14.57
C GLN A 347 26.06 9.22 14.19
N VAL A 348 25.79 10.43 14.65
CA VAL A 348 26.67 11.59 14.48
C VAL A 348 27.33 11.91 15.82
N GLY A 349 28.67 11.93 15.88
CA GLY A 349 29.40 12.15 17.14
C GLY A 349 30.92 12.14 16.97
#